data_AF-A0A8S9WIF1-F1
#
_entry.id   AF-A0A8S9WIF1-F1
#
_cell.length_a   1.000
_cell.length_b   1.000
_cell.length_c   1.000
_cell.angle_alpha   90.00
_cell.angle_beta   90.00
_cell.angle_gamma   90.00
#
_symmetry.space_group_name_H-M   'P 1'
#
loop_
_entity.id
_entity.type
_entity.pdbx_description
1 polymer ?
#
loop_
_entity_poly.entity_id
_entity_poly.type
_entity_poly.pdbx_seq_one_letter_code
_entity_poly.pdbx_strand_id
1 'polypeptide(L)'
;MEIGWESEAARAILEETAKKLSGAKRGEYITGITNELLDGNARKAERVFGWGRTTVKKGIRELATEIKCIYIYSARGNKNFENVDRV
;
A
#
# COMPACT_ATOMS: atom_id res chain seq x y z
N MET A 1 -28.62 10.96 -1.44
CA MET A 1 -27.50 11.92 -1.35
C MET A 1 -26.25 11.10 -1.65
N GLU A 2 -25.72 11.19 -2.87
CA GLU A 2 -24.48 10.49 -3.22
C GLU A 2 -23.33 11.12 -2.43
N ILE A 3 -22.59 10.29 -1.71
CA ILE A 3 -21.42 10.72 -0.97
C ILE A 3 -20.24 10.62 -1.92
N GLY A 4 -19.73 11.77 -2.39
CA GLY A 4 -18.50 11.84 -3.17
C GLY A 4 -17.31 11.31 -2.36
N TRP A 5 -16.31 10.75 -3.05
CA TRP A 5 -15.09 10.22 -2.42
C TRP A 5 -14.26 11.31 -1.72
N GLU A 6 -14.50 12.57 -2.07
CA GLU A 6 -13.88 13.73 -1.45
C GLU A 6 -14.41 14.01 -0.03
N SER A 7 -15.56 13.43 0.34
CA SER A 7 -16.12 13.59 1.68
C SER A 7 -15.20 13.02 2.76
N GLU A 8 -15.23 13.63 3.94
CA GLU A 8 -14.46 13.17 5.08
C GLU A 8 -14.84 11.75 5.50
N ALA A 9 -16.14 11.43 5.47
CA ALA A 9 -16.64 10.10 5.79
C ALA A 9 -16.09 9.02 4.83
N ALA A 10 -16.09 9.29 3.52
CA ALA A 10 -15.54 8.35 2.55
C ALA A 10 -14.03 8.14 2.77
N ARG A 11 -13.27 9.22 2.99
CA ARG A 11 -11.83 9.13 3.27
C ARG A 11 -11.54 8.33 4.54
N ALA A 12 -12.30 8.55 5.60
CA ALA A 12 -12.15 7.83 6.86
C ALA A 12 -12.33 6.31 6.67
N ILE A 13 -13.34 5.89 5.91
CA ILE A 13 -13.59 4.47 5.60
C ILE A 13 -12.45 3.86 4.78
N LEU A 14 -11.95 4.58 3.77
CA LEU A 14 -10.82 4.11 2.94
C LEU A 14 -9.55 3.95 3.78
N GLU A 15 -9.26 4.91 4.66
CA GLU A 15 -8.11 4.84 5.57
C GLU A 15 -8.25 3.72 6.61
N GLU A 16 -9.43 3.54 7.19
CA GLU A 16 -9.69 2.46 8.14
C GLU A 16 -9.53 1.09 7.48
N THR A 17 -10.04 0.95 6.25
CA THR A 17 -9.86 -0.27 5.44
C THR A 17 -8.38 -0.54 5.19
N ALA A 18 -7.61 0.47 4.78
CA ALA A 18 -6.17 0.35 4.60
C ALA A 18 -5.44 -0.04 5.90
N LYS A 19 -5.89 0.45 7.06
CA LYS A 19 -5.33 0.09 8.37
C LYS A 19 -5.59 -1.37 8.75
N LYS A 20 -6.74 -1.92 8.37
CA LYS A 20 -7.11 -3.34 8.58
C LYS A 20 -6.33 -4.30 7.68
N LEU A 21 -5.84 -3.82 6.54
CA LEU A 21 -4.99 -4.60 5.63
C LEU A 21 -3.52 -4.55 6.05
N SER A 22 -2.77 -5.61 5.71
CA SER A 22 -1.33 -5.71 5.96
C SER A 22 -0.58 -6.27 4.74
N GLY A 23 0.74 -6.08 4.74
CA GLY A 23 1.64 -6.61 3.71
C GLY A 23 1.29 -6.17 2.28
N ALA A 24 1.38 -7.11 1.34
CA ALA A 24 1.11 -6.86 -0.08
C ALA A 24 -0.32 -6.38 -0.34
N LYS A 25 -1.31 -6.95 0.36
CA LYS A 25 -2.74 -6.58 0.19
C LYS A 25 -3.00 -5.11 0.49
N ARG A 26 -2.34 -4.57 1.53
CA ARG A 26 -2.42 -3.14 1.85
C ARG A 26 -1.84 -2.28 0.73
N GLY A 27 -0.69 -2.68 0.19
CA GLY A 27 -0.03 -1.97 -0.91
C GLY A 27 -0.87 -1.96 -2.18
N GLU A 28 -1.43 -3.11 -2.55
CA GLU A 28 -2.35 -3.26 -3.69
C GLU A 28 -3.58 -2.36 -3.53
N TYR A 29 -4.23 -2.40 -2.36
CA TYR A 29 -5.40 -1.56 -2.06
C TYR A 29 -5.11 -0.06 -2.19
N ILE A 30 -4.07 0.42 -1.50
CA ILE A 30 -3.65 1.83 -1.53
C ILE A 30 -3.35 2.29 -2.95
N THR A 31 -2.69 1.43 -3.74
CA THR A 31 -2.34 1.73 -5.12
C THR A 31 -3.57 1.78 -6.02
N GLY A 32 -4.48 0.80 -5.89
CA GLY A 32 -5.73 0.76 -6.65
C GLY A 32 -6.58 2.00 -6.42
N ILE A 33 -6.81 2.36 -5.15
CA ILE A 33 -7.55 3.58 -4.79
C ILE A 33 -6.85 4.84 -5.32
N THR A 34 -5.52 4.88 -5.28
CA THR A 34 -4.78 6.04 -5.83
C THR A 34 -4.92 6.14 -7.35
N ASN A 35 -4.92 5.03 -8.07
CA ASN A 35 -5.14 5.04 -9.52
C ASN A 35 -6.55 5.48 -9.87
N GLU A 36 -7.55 4.97 -9.16
CA GLU A 36 -8.96 5.22 -9.46
C GLU A 36 -9.41 6.63 -9.05
N LEU A 37 -9.01 7.11 -7.87
CA LEU A 37 -9.49 8.38 -7.33
C LEU A 37 -8.55 9.56 -7.56
N LEU A 38 -7.26 9.31 -7.80
CA LEU A 38 -6.21 10.34 -7.78
C LEU A 38 -5.30 10.31 -9.02
N ASP A 39 -5.70 9.66 -10.11
CA ASP A 39 -4.95 9.56 -11.36
C ASP A 39 -3.55 8.93 -11.19
N GLY A 40 -3.38 8.05 -10.20
CA GLY A 40 -2.08 7.48 -9.87
C GLY A 40 -1.09 8.48 -9.25
N ASN A 41 -1.55 9.66 -8.81
CA ASN A 41 -0.66 10.70 -8.30
C ASN A 41 -0.24 10.45 -6.85
N ALA A 42 0.96 9.91 -6.68
CA ALA A 42 1.54 9.64 -5.34
C ALA A 42 1.64 10.88 -4.43
N ARG A 43 1.77 12.10 -4.96
CA ARG A 43 1.76 13.32 -4.13
C ARG A 43 0.36 13.63 -3.62
N LYS A 44 -0.68 13.41 -4.44
CA LYS A 44 -2.07 13.56 -3.99
C LYS A 44 -2.39 12.50 -2.93
N ALA A 45 -1.96 11.25 -3.11
CA ALA A 45 -2.22 10.16 -2.17
C ALA A 45 -1.67 10.43 -0.76
N GLU A 46 -0.46 10.99 -0.68
CA GLU A 46 0.11 11.40 0.61
C GLU A 46 -0.67 12.58 1.22
N ARG A 47 -1.04 13.59 0.41
CA ARG A 47 -1.77 14.76 0.91
C ARG A 47 -3.19 14.44 1.37
N VAL A 48 -3.87 13.52 0.70
CA VAL A 48 -5.29 13.21 0.93
C VAL A 48 -5.46 12.12 1.99
N PHE A 49 -4.63 11.06 1.96
CA PHE A 49 -4.80 9.87 2.79
C PHE A 49 -3.60 9.58 3.72
N GLY A 50 -2.54 10.39 3.65
CA GLY A 50 -1.30 10.13 4.39
C GLY A 50 -0.51 8.91 3.89
N TRP A 51 -0.82 8.40 2.69
CA TRP A 51 -0.18 7.20 2.16
C TRP A 51 1.21 7.48 1.58
N GLY A 52 2.19 6.67 1.97
CA GLY A 52 3.59 6.88 1.60
C GLY A 52 3.84 6.84 0.09
N ARG A 53 4.46 7.89 -0.44
CA ARG A 53 4.73 8.06 -1.88
C ARG A 53 5.49 6.90 -2.51
N THR A 54 6.45 6.32 -1.79
CA THR A 54 7.29 5.21 -2.28
C THR A 54 6.47 3.95 -2.51
N THR A 55 5.56 3.62 -1.57
CA THR A 55 4.67 2.46 -1.68
C THR A 55 3.75 2.61 -2.88
N VAL A 56 3.14 3.79 -3.04
CA VAL A 56 2.24 4.08 -4.18
C VAL A 56 3.00 3.99 -5.51
N LYS A 57 4.15 4.68 -5.65
CA LYS A 57 4.93 4.62 -6.89
C LYS A 57 5.38 3.21 -7.24
N LYS A 58 5.73 2.42 -6.24
CA LYS A 58 6.10 1.02 -6.42
C LYS A 58 4.91 0.21 -6.93
N GLY A 59 3.75 0.29 -6.28
CA GLY A 59 2.55 -0.40 -6.72
C GLY A 59 2.11 -0.01 -8.13
N ILE A 60 2.20 1.27 -8.50
CA ILE A 60 1.86 1.73 -9.86
C ILE A 60 2.75 1.06 -10.90
N ARG A 61 4.06 0.95 -10.63
CA ARG A 61 4.99 0.26 -11.52
C ARG A 61 4.71 -1.23 -11.61
N GLU A 62 4.38 -1.87 -10.49
CA GLU A 62 3.99 -3.29 -10.45
C GLU A 62 2.73 -3.53 -11.30
N LEU A 63 1.71 -2.68 -11.17
CA LEU A 63 0.51 -2.75 -12.01
C LEU A 63 0.83 -2.53 -13.50
N ALA A 64 1.67 -1.55 -13.83
CA ALA A 64 2.01 -1.23 -15.22
C ALA A 64 2.87 -2.31 -15.91
N THR A 65 3.56 -3.16 -15.14
CA THR A 65 4.45 -4.20 -15.67
C THR A 65 3.91 -5.60 -15.47
N GLU A 66 2.76 -5.75 -14.80
CA GLU A 66 2.19 -7.03 -14.37
C GLU A 66 3.13 -7.87 -13.49
N ILE A 67 4.19 -7.24 -12.94
CA ILE A 67 5.15 -7.89 -12.05
C ILE A 67 4.77 -7.58 -10.61
N LYS A 68 4.62 -8.62 -9.80
CA LYS A 68 4.39 -8.49 -8.35
C LYS A 68 5.72 -8.53 -7.60
N CYS A 69 6.05 -7.48 -6.85
CA CYS A 69 7.22 -7.57 -5.96
C CYS A 69 6.86 -8.32 -4.68
N ILE A 70 7.50 -9.47 -4.49
CA ILE A 70 7.40 -10.23 -3.25
C ILE A 70 8.33 -9.60 -2.22
N TYR A 71 7.78 -9.00 -1.18
CA TYR A 71 8.57 -8.55 -0.03
C TYR A 71 8.77 -9.69 0.96
N ILE A 72 9.99 -10.20 1.05
CA ILE A 72 10.38 -11.18 2.08
C ILE A 72 10.81 -10.43 3.34
N TYR A 73 9.84 -9.81 4.03
CA TYR A 73 10.12 -9.06 5.27
C TYR A 73 10.78 -9.94 6.34
N SER A 74 10.44 -11.24 6.39
CA SER A 74 11.04 -12.23 7.30
C SER A 74 12.50 -12.58 7.01
N ALA A 75 13.01 -12.25 5.81
CA ALA A 75 14.42 -12.41 5.48
C ALA A 75 15.25 -11.18 5.89
N ARG A 76 14.61 -10.09 6.32
CA ARG A 76 15.30 -8.94 6.90
C ARG A 76 15.58 -9.17 8.38
N GLY A 77 16.70 -8.66 8.86
CA GLY A 77 17.16 -8.81 10.24
C GLY A 77 18.41 -9.70 10.31
N ASN A 78 19.27 -9.44 11.30
CA ASN A 78 20.42 -10.29 11.55
C ASN A 78 19.93 -11.57 12.23
N LYS A 79 19.90 -12.69 11.51
CA LYS A 79 19.63 -13.98 12.13
C LYS A 79 20.86 -14.36 12.95
N ASN A 80 20.71 -14.52 14.25
CA ASN A 80 21.79 -15.03 15.10
C ASN A 80 22.25 -16.39 14.53
N PHE A 81 23.57 -16.54 14.34
CA PHE A 81 24.20 -17.72 13.72
C PHE A 81 23.78 -19.04 14.39
N GLU A 82 23.46 -19.00 15.69
CA GLU A 82 22.98 -20.14 16.49
C GLU A 82 21.62 -20.71 16.05
N ASN A 83 20.80 -19.95 15.30
CA ASN A 83 19.46 -20.36 14.86
C ASN A 83 19.40 -20.74 13.38
N VAL A 84 20.54 -20.86 12.70
CA VAL A 84 20.58 -21.11 11.24
C VAL A 84 20.53 -22.61 10.91
N ASP A 85 20.77 -23.50 11.89
CA ASP A 85 20.91 -24.95 11.69
C ASP A 85 19.82 -25.82 12.37
N ARG A 86 18.55 -25.41 12.34
CA ARG A 86 17.43 -26.32 12.66
C ARG A 86 16.43 -26.36 11.51
N VAL A 87 16.81 -27.05 10.44
CA VAL A 87 15.91 -27.56 9.39
C VAL A 87 16.22 -29.03 9.20
#